data_AF-A0A2V5QE76-F1
#
_entry.id   AF-A0A2V5QE76-F1
#
_cell.length_a   1.000
_cell.length_b   1.000
_cell.length_c   1.000
_cell.angle_alpha   90.00
_cell.angle_beta   90.00
_cell.angle_gamma   90.00
#
_symmetry.space_group_name_H-M   'P 1'
#
loop_
_entity.id
_entity.type
_entity.pdbx_description
1 polymer ?
#
loop_
_entity_poly.entity_id
_entity_poly.type
_entity_poly.pdbx_seq_one_letter_code
_entity_poly.pdbx_strand_id
1 'polypeptide(L)'
;MSLSPKTKRGLWVSAIVLVILIALGAWFTWTKFFREEKEVFANEEEHFKYGSLGAEGERGIPYYLWLVLPRVFPDLMPGPGGYKSLGVVWEEGHEIPVGFSKKVVGFERITNNCAGSHEQRASHVAVFV
;
A
#
# COMPACT_ATOMS: atom_id res chain seq x y z
N MET A 1 -20.03 46.89 19.19
CA MET A 1 -19.63 47.19 17.79
C MET A 1 -20.60 46.51 16.83
N SER A 2 -21.56 47.25 16.25
CA SER A 2 -22.45 46.69 15.22
C SER A 2 -21.74 46.77 13.86
N LEU A 3 -21.48 45.61 13.26
CA LEU A 3 -20.85 45.53 11.94
C LEU A 3 -21.82 46.01 10.86
N SER A 4 -21.33 46.86 9.96
CA SER A 4 -22.05 47.34 8.78
C SER A 4 -22.58 46.15 7.96
N PRO A 5 -23.78 46.24 7.34
CA PRO A 5 -24.37 45.15 6.56
C PRO A 5 -23.46 44.65 5.42
N LYS A 6 -22.62 45.53 4.86
CA LYS A 6 -21.62 45.17 3.83
C LYS A 6 -20.49 44.29 4.40
N THR A 7 -19.98 44.62 5.60
CA THR A 7 -18.96 43.82 6.30
C THR A 7 -19.51 42.49 6.82
N LYS A 8 -20.78 42.44 7.28
CA LYS A 8 -21.43 41.16 7.63
C LYS A 8 -21.52 40.23 6.43
N ARG A 9 -21.89 40.76 5.25
CA ARG A 9 -21.98 39.96 4.02
C ARG A 9 -20.62 39.42 3.59
N GLY A 10 -19.56 40.23 3.68
CA GLY A 10 -18.18 39.79 3.40
C GLY A 10 -17.70 38.69 4.36
N LEU A 11 -17.98 38.83 5.66
CA LEU A 11 -17.66 37.80 6.66
C LEU A 11 -18.39 36.49 6.37
N TRP A 12 -19.68 36.54 6.05
CA TRP A 12 -20.46 35.35 5.69
C TRP A 12 -19.94 34.66 4.43
N VAL A 13 -19.59 35.41 3.39
CA VAL A 13 -18.98 34.85 2.17
C VAL A 13 -17.64 34.19 2.50
N SER A 14 -16.80 34.83 3.31
CA SER A 14 -15.51 34.26 3.71
C SER A 14 -15.66 32.97 4.52
N ALA A 15 -16.65 32.91 5.42
CA ALA A 15 -16.94 31.71 6.20
C ALA A 15 -17.42 30.56 5.30
N ILE A 16 -18.29 30.84 4.33
CA ILE A 16 -18.76 29.85 3.36
C ILE A 16 -17.59 29.31 2.52
N VAL A 17 -16.72 30.20 2.01
CA VAL A 17 -15.54 29.78 1.24
C VAL A 17 -14.61 28.91 2.09
N LEU A 18 -14.38 29.27 3.36
CA LEU A 18 -13.56 28.48 4.28
C LEU A 18 -14.14 27.09 4.51
N VAL A 19 -15.46 26.98 4.72
CA VAL A 19 -16.16 25.70 4.90
C VAL A 19 -16.05 24.84 3.64
N ILE A 20 -16.21 25.43 2.45
CA ILE A 20 -16.04 24.72 1.18
C ILE A 20 -14.61 24.19 1.04
N LEU A 21 -13.60 25.01 1.34
CA LEU A 21 -12.19 24.59 1.28
C LEU A 21 -11.90 23.44 2.26
N ILE A 22 -12.42 23.50 3.48
CA ILE A 22 -12.28 22.43 4.48
C ILE A 22 -12.97 21.16 3.99
N ALA A 23 -14.19 21.24 3.46
CA ALA A 23 -14.93 20.09 2.94
C ALA A 23 -14.20 19.43 1.76
N LEU A 24 -13.67 20.22 0.83
CA LEU A 24 -12.88 19.72 -0.29
C LEU A 24 -11.56 19.10 0.17
N GLY A 25 -10.88 19.72 1.13
CA GLY A 25 -9.68 19.17 1.77
C GLY A 25 -9.97 17.83 2.44
N ALA A 26 -11.00 17.75 3.27
CA ALA A 26 -11.42 16.52 3.94
C ALA A 26 -11.78 15.41 2.94
N TRP A 27 -12.55 15.73 1.88
CA TRP A 27 -12.88 14.78 0.81
C TRP A 27 -11.62 14.26 0.10
N PHE A 28 -10.72 15.15 -0.30
CA PHE A 28 -9.47 14.78 -0.97
C PHE A 28 -8.60 13.89 -0.09
N THR A 29 -8.47 14.26 1.19
CA THR A 29 -7.66 13.52 2.15
C THR A 29 -8.25 12.13 2.40
N TRP A 30 -9.58 12.04 2.58
CA TRP A 30 -10.29 10.78 2.75
C TRP A 30 -10.11 9.85 1.54
N THR A 31 -10.33 10.38 0.33
CA THR A 31 -10.28 9.58 -0.90
C THR A 31 -8.87 9.12 -1.29
N LYS A 32 -7.83 9.87 -0.94
CA LYS A 32 -6.45 9.55 -1.32
C LYS A 32 -5.64 8.85 -0.23
N PHE A 33 -5.90 9.13 1.04
CA PHE A 33 -5.11 8.56 2.14
C PHE A 33 -5.82 7.44 2.89
N PHE A 34 -7.15 7.48 2.99
CA PHE A 34 -7.91 6.55 3.84
C PHE A 34 -8.79 5.55 3.08
N ARG A 35 -9.00 5.75 1.77
CA ARG A 35 -9.82 4.82 0.99
C ARG A 35 -9.01 3.62 0.54
N GLU A 36 -9.26 2.50 1.21
CA GLU A 36 -8.79 1.19 0.77
C GLU A 36 -9.59 0.74 -0.47
N GLU A 37 -8.91 0.43 -1.57
CA GLU A 37 -9.56 -0.22 -2.71
C GLU A 37 -9.80 -1.69 -2.41
N LYS A 38 -10.98 -2.19 -2.83
CA LYS A 38 -11.31 -3.60 -2.69
C LYS A 38 -10.53 -4.39 -3.72
N GLU A 39 -9.70 -5.31 -3.25
CA GLU A 39 -9.00 -6.27 -4.09
C GLU A 39 -10.01 -7.33 -4.57
N VAL A 40 -10.05 -7.57 -5.88
CA VAL A 40 -10.86 -8.64 -6.48
C VAL A 40 -9.89 -9.71 -6.97
N PHE A 41 -9.98 -10.88 -6.34
CA PHE A 41 -9.18 -12.06 -6.70
C PHE A 41 -10.04 -13.05 -7.49
N ALA A 42 -9.44 -13.82 -8.38
CA ALA A 42 -10.16 -14.80 -9.20
C ALA A 42 -10.65 -16.00 -8.38
N ASN A 43 -9.92 -16.36 -7.31
CA ASN A 43 -10.26 -17.47 -6.43
C ASN A 43 -9.67 -17.28 -5.01
N GLU A 44 -10.02 -18.20 -4.10
CA GLU A 44 -9.57 -18.18 -2.71
C GLU A 44 -8.06 -18.42 -2.56
N GLU A 45 -7.45 -19.20 -3.46
CA GLU A 45 -6.01 -19.48 -3.46
C GLU A 45 -5.19 -18.22 -3.77
N GLU A 46 -5.62 -17.45 -4.77
CA GLU A 46 -5.00 -16.18 -5.15
C GLU A 46 -5.16 -15.15 -4.02
N HIS A 47 -6.34 -15.10 -3.40
CA HIS A 47 -6.56 -14.28 -2.22
C HIS A 47 -5.67 -14.71 -1.05
N PHE A 48 -5.41 -16.01 -0.86
CA PHE A 48 -4.49 -16.48 0.17
C PHE A 48 -3.03 -16.07 -0.12
N LYS A 49 -2.60 -16.17 -1.38
CA LYS A 49 -1.22 -15.87 -1.82
C LYS A 49 -0.88 -14.38 -1.79
N TYR A 50 -1.83 -13.53 -2.17
CA TYR A 50 -1.60 -12.09 -2.41
C TYR A 50 -2.49 -11.15 -1.59
N GLY A 51 -3.46 -11.69 -0.85
CA GLY A 51 -4.43 -10.90 -0.09
C GLY A 51 -3.84 -10.09 1.04
N SER A 52 -4.38 -8.89 1.20
CA SER A 52 -4.04 -7.99 2.29
C SER A 52 -4.58 -8.45 3.66
N LEU A 53 -3.74 -8.29 4.70
CA LEU A 53 -4.17 -8.40 6.11
C LEU A 53 -4.57 -7.05 6.73
N GLY A 54 -4.58 -5.97 5.94
CA GLY A 54 -4.80 -4.61 6.43
C GLY A 54 -3.63 -4.01 7.21
N ALA A 55 -2.45 -4.65 7.17
CA ALA A 55 -1.27 -4.20 7.89
C ALA A 55 -0.42 -3.18 7.11
N GLU A 56 -0.79 -2.84 5.87
CA GLU A 56 -0.01 -1.96 4.99
C GLU A 56 0.09 -0.52 5.55
N GLY A 57 -0.94 -0.06 6.26
CA GLY A 57 -0.94 1.25 6.91
C GLY A 57 0.05 1.38 8.07
N GLU A 58 0.23 0.31 8.86
CA GLU A 58 1.02 0.34 10.09
C GLU A 58 2.42 -0.26 9.92
N ARG A 59 2.54 -1.34 9.16
CA ARG A 59 3.78 -2.13 8.99
C ARG A 59 4.27 -2.20 7.54
N GLY A 60 3.44 -1.81 6.59
CA GLY A 60 3.82 -1.79 5.18
C GLY A 60 4.87 -0.73 4.88
N ILE A 61 5.88 -1.11 4.09
CA ILE A 61 6.90 -0.18 3.60
C ILE A 61 6.58 0.21 2.15
N PRO A 62 7.08 1.35 1.64
CA PRO A 62 6.87 1.72 0.24
C PRO A 62 7.33 0.62 -0.72
N TYR A 63 6.49 0.22 -1.67
CA TYR A 63 6.77 -0.87 -2.60
C TYR A 63 8.09 -0.64 -3.38
N TYR A 64 8.30 0.56 -3.89
CA TYR A 64 9.52 0.89 -4.62
C TYR A 64 10.77 0.86 -3.75
N LEU A 65 10.65 1.21 -2.46
CA LEU A 65 11.77 1.11 -1.53
C LEU A 65 12.15 -0.36 -1.37
N TRP A 66 11.17 -1.22 -1.10
CA TRP A 66 11.39 -2.67 -1.05
C TRP A 66 12.04 -3.16 -2.35
N LEU A 67 11.48 -2.84 -3.51
CA LEU A 67 12.00 -3.30 -4.81
C LEU A 67 13.49 -2.97 -5.06
N VAL A 68 13.99 -1.82 -4.58
CA VAL A 68 15.37 -1.39 -4.80
C VAL A 68 16.35 -1.87 -3.73
N LEU A 69 15.89 -2.24 -2.53
CA LEU A 69 16.75 -2.61 -1.39
C LEU A 69 17.83 -3.65 -1.75
N PRO A 70 17.52 -4.77 -2.44
CA PRO A 70 18.54 -5.75 -2.78
C PRO A 70 19.58 -5.27 -3.79
N ARG A 71 19.27 -4.23 -4.57
CA ARG A 71 20.20 -3.64 -5.53
C ARG A 71 21.14 -2.63 -4.88
N VAL A 72 20.64 -1.92 -3.87
CA VAL A 72 21.42 -0.93 -3.11
C VAL A 72 22.33 -1.62 -2.09
N PHE A 73 21.87 -2.73 -1.51
CA PHE A 73 22.62 -3.51 -0.52
C PHE A 73 22.85 -4.96 -0.97
N PRO A 74 23.50 -5.20 -2.12
CA PRO A 74 23.76 -6.56 -2.60
C PRO A 74 24.70 -7.33 -1.66
N ASP A 75 25.63 -6.63 -1.01
CA ASP A 75 26.63 -7.21 -0.11
C ASP A 75 26.02 -7.75 1.20
N LEU A 76 24.80 -7.32 1.54
CA LEU A 76 24.06 -7.80 2.70
C LEU A 76 23.09 -8.94 2.37
N MET A 77 23.00 -9.35 1.09
CA MET A 77 22.14 -10.45 0.68
C MET A 77 22.84 -11.81 0.89
N PRO A 78 22.11 -12.87 1.27
CA PRO A 78 22.69 -14.22 1.43
C PRO A 78 23.30 -14.81 0.16
N GLY A 79 22.92 -14.30 -1.00
CA GLY A 79 23.39 -14.78 -2.29
C GLY A 79 22.91 -13.90 -3.46
N PRO A 80 23.29 -14.26 -4.69
CA PRO A 80 22.84 -13.55 -5.88
C PRO A 80 21.32 -13.68 -6.08
N GLY A 81 20.73 -12.72 -6.80
CA GLY A 81 19.30 -12.76 -7.15
C GLY A 81 18.36 -11.98 -6.22
N GLY A 82 18.89 -11.16 -5.30
CA GLY A 82 18.13 -10.24 -4.47
C GLY A 82 17.13 -10.96 -3.56
N TYR A 83 15.84 -10.64 -3.62
CA TYR A 83 14.82 -11.29 -2.78
C TYR A 83 14.73 -12.81 -2.97
N LYS A 84 15.09 -13.35 -4.14
CA LYS A 84 15.15 -14.81 -4.34
C LYS A 84 16.16 -15.49 -3.40
N SER A 85 17.25 -14.81 -3.06
CA SER A 85 18.25 -15.34 -2.10
C SER A 85 17.73 -15.46 -0.67
N LEU A 86 16.62 -14.77 -0.35
CA LEU A 86 15.90 -14.87 0.92
C LEU A 86 14.80 -15.95 0.88
N GLY A 87 14.74 -16.77 -0.18
CA GLY A 87 13.73 -17.81 -0.33
C GLY A 87 12.35 -17.30 -0.76
N VAL A 88 12.28 -16.04 -1.23
CA VAL A 88 11.04 -15.43 -1.70
C VAL A 88 10.72 -15.92 -3.12
N VAL A 89 9.49 -16.40 -3.33
CA VAL A 89 9.05 -17.06 -4.58
C VAL A 89 8.09 -16.17 -5.37
N TRP A 90 8.29 -16.09 -6.68
CA TRP A 90 7.39 -15.41 -7.61
C TRP A 90 6.68 -16.43 -8.50
N GLU A 91 5.38 -16.21 -8.72
CA GLU A 91 4.64 -16.90 -9.78
C GLU A 91 4.69 -16.08 -11.08
N GLU A 92 4.60 -16.77 -12.21
CA GLU A 92 4.53 -16.10 -13.51
C GLU A 92 3.28 -15.22 -13.60
N GLY A 93 3.43 -14.03 -14.19
CA GLY A 93 2.34 -13.06 -14.32
C GLY A 93 2.06 -12.21 -13.08
N HIS A 94 2.73 -12.46 -11.95
CA HIS A 94 2.55 -11.67 -10.72
C HIS A 94 3.69 -10.67 -10.50
N GLU A 95 3.33 -9.44 -10.10
CA GLU A 95 4.28 -8.37 -9.80
C GLU A 95 4.96 -8.52 -8.44
N ILE A 96 4.26 -9.12 -7.47
CA ILE A 96 4.71 -9.33 -6.11
C ILE A 96 4.87 -10.83 -5.84
N PRO A 97 5.77 -11.20 -4.93
CA PRO A 97 5.96 -12.59 -4.58
C PRO A 97 4.82 -13.13 -3.73
N VAL A 98 4.69 -14.45 -3.75
CA VAL A 98 3.78 -15.17 -2.86
C VAL A 98 4.16 -14.88 -1.41
N GLY A 99 3.16 -14.63 -0.57
CA GLY A 99 3.38 -14.29 0.84
C GLY A 99 3.41 -12.79 1.14
N PHE A 100 3.16 -11.96 0.13
CA PHE A 100 3.11 -10.51 0.24
C PHE A 100 1.83 -9.96 -0.38
N SER A 101 1.38 -8.83 0.15
CA SER A 101 0.28 -8.04 -0.41
C SER A 101 0.77 -6.63 -0.76
N LYS A 102 0.19 -6.04 -1.80
CA LYS A 102 0.48 -4.66 -2.23
C LYS A 102 -0.79 -3.83 -2.23
N LYS A 103 -0.86 -2.82 -1.35
CA LYS A 103 -2.02 -1.94 -1.22
C LYS A 103 -1.62 -0.48 -1.25
N VAL A 104 -2.51 0.37 -1.78
CA VAL A 104 -2.32 1.82 -1.76
C VAL A 104 -2.90 2.39 -0.48
N VAL A 105 -2.03 2.86 0.41
CA VAL A 105 -2.40 3.63 1.62
C VAL A 105 -1.60 4.94 1.58
N GLY A 106 -2.16 5.94 0.91
CA GLY A 106 -1.45 7.18 0.50
C GLY A 106 -0.43 6.97 -0.62
N PHE A 107 0.36 5.90 -0.56
CA PHE A 107 1.29 5.42 -1.58
C PHE A 107 1.26 3.88 -1.64
N GLU A 108 1.82 3.28 -2.70
CA GLU A 108 1.94 1.82 -2.83
C GLU A 108 2.83 1.26 -1.72
N ARG A 109 2.27 0.37 -0.91
CA ARG A 109 2.97 -0.28 0.19
C ARG A 109 2.91 -1.78 0.04
N ILE A 110 3.99 -2.44 0.44
CA ILE A 110 4.10 -3.88 0.48
C ILE A 110 4.25 -4.36 1.94
N THR A 111 3.53 -5.42 2.28
CA THR A 111 3.61 -6.10 3.58
C THR A 111 3.55 -7.61 3.40
N ASN A 112 3.94 -8.36 4.43
CA ASN A 112 3.71 -9.80 4.46
C ASN A 112 2.23 -10.13 4.72
N ASN A 113 1.78 -11.25 4.16
CA ASN A 113 0.44 -11.79 4.39
C ASN A 113 0.50 -13.22 4.97
N CYS A 114 -0.65 -13.91 5.02
CA CYS A 114 -0.77 -15.26 5.55
C CYS A 114 0.15 -16.27 4.85
N ALA A 115 0.23 -16.23 3.52
CA ALA A 115 1.05 -17.17 2.77
C ALA A 115 2.54 -17.05 3.13
N GLY A 116 3.02 -15.89 3.59
CA GLY A 116 4.43 -15.70 3.97
C GLY A 116 4.91 -16.66 5.06
N SER A 117 4.02 -17.06 5.98
CA SER A 117 4.31 -18.02 7.05
C SER A 117 3.71 -19.41 6.79
N HIS A 118 2.61 -19.50 6.03
CA HIS A 118 1.87 -20.75 5.84
C HIS A 118 2.20 -21.48 4.52
N GLU A 119 2.84 -20.82 3.55
CA GLU A 119 3.21 -21.36 2.23
C GLU A 119 4.70 -21.76 2.14
N GLN A 120 5.50 -21.63 3.21
CA GLN A 120 6.96 -21.86 3.18
C GLN A 120 7.39 -23.29 2.77
N ARG A 121 6.42 -24.18 2.53
CA ARG A 121 6.61 -25.58 2.10
C ARG A 121 6.87 -25.75 0.60
N ALA A 122 6.66 -24.74 -0.25
CA ALA A 122 6.92 -24.83 -1.70
C ALA A 122 8.39 -24.57 -2.10
N SER A 123 9.22 -24.12 -1.16
CA SER A 123 10.66 -23.83 -1.35
C SER A 123 11.52 -25.05 -1.74
N HIS A 124 10.98 -26.28 -1.63
CA HIS A 124 11.67 -27.51 -2.04
C HIS A 124 11.31 -28.00 -3.46
N VAL A 125 10.34 -27.39 -4.15
CA VAL A 125 9.84 -27.91 -5.45
C VAL A 125 10.09 -26.95 -6.62
N ALA A 126 10.27 -25.65 -6.36
CA ALA A 126 10.44 -24.64 -7.41
C ALA A 126 11.89 -24.23 -7.73
N VAL A 127 12.90 -24.99 -7.25
CA VAL A 127 14.33 -24.80 -7.59
C VAL A 127 14.73 -25.82 -8.67
N PHE A 128 14.03 -25.81 -9.80
CA PHE A 128 14.43 -26.52 -11.02
C PHE A 128 13.98 -25.74 -12.25
N VAL A 129 14.48 -24.51 -12.41
CA VAL A 129 14.70 -23.87 -13.72
C VAL A 129 15.99 -23.07 -13.64
#